data_AF-A0A3D1PCU8-F1
#
_entry.id   AF-A0A3D1PCU8-F1
#
_cell.length_a   1.000
_cell.length_b   1.000
_cell.length_c   1.000
_cell.angle_alpha   90.00
_cell.angle_beta   90.00
_cell.angle_gamma   90.00
#
_symmetry.space_group_name_H-M   'P 1'
#
loop_
_entity.id
_entity.type
_entity.pdbx_description
1 polymer ?
#
loop_
_entity_poly.entity_id
_entity_poly.type
_entity_poly.pdbx_seq_one_letter_code
_entity_poly.pdbx_strand_id
1 'polypeptide(L)'
;MVDKCKNRPYTTVVLAMSADGKIADAGRSPARFASPTDKAHLEQQIAAADAVLFGAGTLRAYGTTIKVSAPELLQQRQQSSLALQPVQIVVSLQANIDPQLRFFSQPVPRWLLTTPVGAKHWQGQP
;
A
#
# COMPACT_ATOMS: atom_id res chain seq x y z
N MET A 1 20.14 23.31 18.60
CA MET A 1 20.20 21.93 18.06
C MET A 1 18.78 21.48 17.80
N VAL A 2 18.37 21.39 16.53
CA VAL A 2 17.02 20.95 16.15
C VAL A 2 17.07 19.43 15.98
N ASP A 3 16.22 18.71 16.71
CA ASP A 3 16.11 17.25 16.64
C ASP A 3 15.79 16.80 15.21
N LYS A 4 16.78 16.18 14.56
CA LYS A 4 16.73 15.66 13.20
C LYS A 4 15.69 14.54 13.00
N CYS A 5 15.09 14.06 14.10
CA CYS A 5 14.03 13.05 14.12
C CYS A 5 12.61 13.60 13.88
N LYS A 6 12.38 14.93 13.92
CA LYS A 6 11.02 15.51 13.77
C LYS A 6 10.49 15.64 12.33
N ASN A 7 11.28 15.29 11.30
CA ASN A 7 10.90 15.56 9.90
C ASN A 7 10.67 14.30 9.05
N ARG A 8 10.39 13.16 9.68
CA ARG A 8 10.08 11.90 8.98
C ARG A 8 8.76 11.32 9.48
N PRO A 9 7.95 10.72 8.59
CA PRO A 9 6.73 10.04 9.02
C PRO A 9 7.02 8.89 9.98
N TYR A 10 6.16 8.71 10.98
CA TYR A 10 6.12 7.47 11.75
C TYR A 10 5.78 6.30 10.80
N THR A 11 6.50 5.19 10.90
CA THR A 11 6.36 4.07 9.96
C THR A 11 6.21 2.76 10.70
N THR A 12 5.17 2.00 10.33
CA THR A 12 4.95 0.62 10.77
C THR A 12 5.14 -0.31 9.58
N VAL A 13 5.87 -1.42 9.79
CA VAL A 13 5.96 -2.50 8.80
C VAL A 13 5.03 -3.63 9.26
N VAL A 14 4.11 -4.02 8.37
CA VAL A 14 3.19 -5.14 8.59
C VAL A 14 3.58 -6.26 7.63
N LEU A 15 3.87 -7.44 8.17
CA LEU A 15 4.36 -8.56 7.39
C LEU A 15 3.75 -9.87 7.87
N ALA A 16 3.19 -10.64 6.94
CA ALA A 16 2.92 -12.06 7.14
C ALA A 16 4.03 -12.85 6.45
N MET A 17 4.58 -13.85 7.14
CA MET A 17 5.64 -14.69 6.61
C MET A 17 5.47 -16.15 7.03
N SER A 18 6.02 -17.07 6.25
CA SER A 18 6.18 -18.47 6.65
C SER A 18 7.17 -18.61 7.81
N ALA A 19 7.17 -19.77 8.47
CA ALA A 19 8.08 -20.07 9.57
C ALA A 19 9.57 -19.98 9.18
N ASP A 20 9.90 -20.24 7.91
CA ASP A 20 11.24 -20.10 7.34
C ASP A 20 11.54 -18.69 6.78
N GLY A 21 10.71 -17.69 7.10
CA GLY A 21 10.98 -16.28 6.81
C GLY A 21 10.67 -15.84 5.38
N LYS A 22 9.80 -16.54 4.65
CA LYS A 22 9.44 -16.21 3.27
C LYS A 22 8.13 -15.44 3.23
N ILE A 23 8.09 -14.41 2.39
CA ILE A 23 6.94 -13.51 2.21
C ILE A 23 6.18 -13.77 0.91
N ALA A 24 6.73 -14.64 0.06
CA ALA A 24 6.18 -15.07 -1.21
C ALA A 24 6.76 -16.44 -1.59
N ASP A 25 6.12 -17.13 -2.54
CA ASP A 25 6.69 -18.33 -3.15
C ASP A 25 7.84 -18.00 -4.13
N ALA A 26 8.51 -19.03 -4.63
CA ALA A 26 9.60 -18.87 -5.60
C ALA A 26 9.16 -18.22 -6.93
N GLY A 27 7.89 -18.38 -7.29
CA GLY A 27 7.28 -17.76 -8.47
C GLY A 27 6.88 -16.29 -8.27
N ARG A 28 7.05 -15.75 -7.06
CA ARG A 28 6.58 -14.41 -6.66
C ARG A 28 5.08 -14.21 -6.87
N SER A 29 4.31 -15.30 -6.72
CA SER A 29 2.86 -15.23 -6.78
C SER A 29 2.28 -14.60 -5.50
N PRO A 30 1.02 -14.15 -5.51
CA PRO A 30 0.34 -13.71 -4.29
C PRO A 30 0.47 -14.72 -3.17
N ALA A 31 0.93 -14.28 -2.00
CA ALA A 31 1.01 -15.12 -0.82
C ALA A 31 -0.38 -15.69 -0.48
N ARG A 32 -0.46 -17.02 -0.27
CA ARG A 32 -1.70 -17.75 0.01
C ARG A 32 -1.82 -18.25 1.45
N PHE A 33 -0.84 -17.95 2.29
CA PHE A 33 -0.78 -18.42 3.67
C PHE A 33 -1.44 -17.49 4.70
N ALA A 34 -1.84 -16.28 4.29
CA ALA A 34 -2.53 -15.33 5.18
C ALA A 34 -3.97 -15.76 5.45
N SER A 35 -4.31 -15.88 6.73
CA SER A 35 -5.65 -16.20 7.23
C SER A 35 -6.62 -15.00 7.13
N PRO A 36 -7.94 -15.22 7.33
CA PRO A 36 -8.89 -14.11 7.48
C PRO A 36 -8.52 -13.16 8.62
N THR A 37 -7.99 -13.69 9.74
CA THR A 37 -7.55 -12.88 10.88
C THR A 37 -6.37 -11.98 10.51
N ASP A 38 -5.40 -12.50 9.74
CA ASP A 38 -4.26 -11.69 9.26
C ASP A 38 -4.74 -10.55 8.35
N LYS A 39 -5.74 -10.80 7.50
CA LYS A 39 -6.33 -9.76 6.63
C LYS A 39 -7.07 -8.69 7.43
N ALA A 40 -7.84 -9.09 8.44
CA ALA A 40 -8.52 -8.15 9.33
C ALA A 40 -7.51 -7.29 10.11
N HIS A 41 -6.42 -7.90 10.60
CA HIS A 41 -5.35 -7.16 11.26
C HIS A 41 -4.66 -6.17 10.29
N LEU A 42 -4.36 -6.59 9.06
CA LEU A 42 -3.79 -5.71 8.05
C LEU A 42 -4.72 -4.53 7.73
N GLU A 43 -6.02 -4.75 7.63
CA GLU A 43 -7.00 -3.67 7.44
C GLU A 43 -7.03 -2.68 8.61
N GLN A 44 -6.94 -3.16 9.85
CA GLN A 44 -6.81 -2.30 11.04
C GLN A 44 -5.55 -1.42 10.98
N GLN A 45 -4.40 -1.99 10.59
CA GLN A 45 -3.16 -1.23 10.44
C GLN A 45 -3.26 -0.19 9.31
N ILE A 46 -3.91 -0.55 8.20
CA ILE A 46 -4.20 0.38 7.09
C ILE A 46 -5.10 1.52 7.59
N ALA A 47 -6.16 1.21 8.33
CA ALA A 47 -7.10 2.21 8.85
C ALA A 47 -6.48 3.15 9.88
N ALA A 48 -5.42 2.73 10.57
CA ALA A 48 -4.67 3.57 11.51
C ALA A 48 -3.63 4.49 10.83
N ALA A 49 -3.32 4.28 9.55
CA ALA A 49 -2.29 5.03 8.83
C ALA A 49 -2.85 6.16 7.95
N ASP A 50 -2.02 7.19 7.70
CA ASP A 50 -2.32 8.24 6.72
C ASP A 50 -2.05 7.78 5.28
N ALA A 51 -1.07 6.91 5.11
CA ALA A 51 -0.65 6.36 3.83
C ALA A 51 -0.15 4.92 3.98
N VAL A 52 -0.29 4.13 2.91
CA VAL A 52 0.22 2.76 2.78
C VAL A 52 1.25 2.75 1.65
N LEU A 53 2.45 2.24 1.92
CA LEU A 53 3.53 2.16 0.94
C LEU A 53 3.81 0.70 0.58
N PHE A 54 3.86 0.41 -0.73
CA PHE A 54 4.19 -0.92 -1.24
C PHE A 54 4.89 -0.87 -2.59
N GLY A 55 5.66 -1.90 -2.91
CA GLY A 55 6.41 -1.96 -4.17
C GLY A 55 5.55 -2.35 -5.36
N ALA A 56 5.94 -1.90 -6.56
CA ALA A 56 5.33 -2.34 -7.82
C ALA A 56 5.41 -3.86 -8.03
N GLY A 57 6.36 -4.55 -7.38
CA GLY A 57 6.42 -6.01 -7.29
C GLY A 57 5.15 -6.61 -6.70
N THR A 58 4.77 -6.14 -5.51
CA THR A 58 3.54 -6.53 -4.83
C THR A 58 2.33 -6.16 -5.68
N LEU A 59 2.31 -4.94 -6.24
CA LEU A 59 1.19 -4.51 -7.09
C LEU A 59 0.98 -5.43 -8.30
N ARG A 60 2.05 -5.82 -8.99
CA ARG A 60 1.95 -6.74 -10.13
C ARG A 60 1.49 -8.14 -9.74
N ALA A 61 1.92 -8.64 -8.58
CA ALA A 61 1.49 -9.95 -8.11
C ALA A 61 0.00 -9.95 -7.78
N TYR A 62 -0.49 -8.95 -7.04
CA TYR A 62 -1.86 -8.92 -6.53
C TYR A 62 -2.87 -8.20 -7.42
N GLY A 63 -2.41 -7.26 -8.25
CA GLY A 63 -3.22 -6.41 -9.13
C GLY A 63 -4.15 -5.42 -8.43
N THR A 64 -4.10 -5.31 -7.11
CA THR A 64 -5.04 -4.54 -6.27
C THR A 64 -4.35 -4.08 -4.98
N THR A 65 -5.01 -3.19 -4.24
CA THR A 65 -4.69 -2.91 -2.82
C THR A 65 -5.86 -3.24 -1.90
N ILE A 66 -5.61 -3.29 -0.59
CA ILE A 66 -6.66 -3.40 0.44
C ILE A 66 -7.17 -2.01 0.76
N LYS A 67 -8.50 -1.86 0.77
CA LYS A 67 -9.20 -0.64 1.19
C LYS A 67 -9.68 -0.82 2.62
N VAL A 68 -9.87 0.28 3.33
CA VAL A 68 -10.68 0.27 4.56
C VAL A 68 -12.14 0.05 4.13
N SER A 69 -12.76 -1.00 4.66
CA SER A 69 -14.07 -1.48 4.29
C SER A 69 -14.96 -1.77 5.49
N ALA A 70 -14.36 -2.16 6.62
CA ALA A 70 -15.05 -2.39 7.86
C ALA A 70 -15.72 -1.08 8.36
N PRO A 71 -17.05 -1.06 8.59
CA PRO A 71 -17.77 0.15 8.98
C PRO A 71 -17.20 0.85 10.22
N GLU A 72 -16.78 0.07 11.21
CA GLU A 72 -16.18 0.57 12.45
C GLU A 72 -14.86 1.29 12.21
N LEU A 73 -14.04 0.82 11.27
CA LEU A 73 -12.77 1.45 10.91
C LEU A 73 -13.00 2.73 10.11
N LEU A 74 -13.99 2.74 9.22
CA LEU A 74 -14.41 3.96 8.51
C LEU A 74 -14.91 5.03 9.49
N GLN A 75 -15.76 4.64 10.43
CA GLN A 75 -16.27 5.54 11.47
C GLN A 75 -15.13 6.09 12.34
N GLN A 76 -14.17 5.25 12.76
CA GLN A 76 -13.01 5.70 13.53
C GLN A 76 -12.18 6.74 12.79
N ARG A 77 -11.97 6.56 11.47
CA ARG A 77 -11.26 7.53 10.63
C ARG A 77 -12.03 8.84 10.52
N GLN A 78 -13.35 8.78 10.31
CA GLN A 78 -14.19 9.99 10.26
C GLN A 78 -14.17 10.77 11.58
N GLN A 79 -14.29 10.07 12.72
CA GLN A 79 -14.19 10.67 14.05
C GLN A 79 -12.83 11.35 14.28
N SER A 80 -11.78 10.82 13.66
CA SER A 80 -10.43 11.38 13.70
C SER A 80 -10.18 12.46 12.63
N SER A 81 -11.21 12.89 11.89
CA SER A 81 -11.10 13.86 10.78
C SER A 81 -10.14 13.43 9.66
N LEU A 82 -9.94 12.12 9.48
CA LEU A 82 -9.11 11.55 8.42
C LEU A 82 -9.96 11.21 7.19
N ALA A 83 -9.34 11.23 6.01
CA ALA A 83 -9.97 10.71 4.80
C ALA A 83 -10.35 9.24 4.97
N LEU A 84 -11.49 8.81 4.41
CA LEU A 84 -11.99 7.42 4.54
C LEU A 84 -10.97 6.37 4.08
N GLN A 85 -10.12 6.72 3.11
CA GLN A 85 -9.08 5.85 2.58
C GLN A 85 -7.71 6.51 2.75
N PRO A 86 -6.71 5.79 3.30
CA PRO A 86 -5.32 6.22 3.29
C PRO A 86 -4.78 6.34 1.86
N VAL A 87 -3.80 7.21 1.65
CA VAL A 87 -3.08 7.33 0.36
C VAL A 87 -2.32 6.05 0.06
N GLN A 88 -2.49 5.52 -1.14
CA GLN A 88 -1.80 4.31 -1.60
C GLN A 88 -0.57 4.71 -2.41
N ILE A 89 0.61 4.54 -1.83
CA ILE A 89 1.91 4.93 -2.40
C ILE A 89 2.57 3.70 -3.03
N VAL A 90 2.63 3.69 -4.37
CA VAL A 90 3.37 2.65 -5.10
C VAL A 90 4.81 3.12 -5.30
N VAL A 91 5.77 2.27 -4.95
CA VAL A 91 7.19 2.53 -5.20
C VAL A 91 7.67 1.73 -6.40
N SER A 92 8.25 2.40 -7.39
CA SER A 92 8.77 1.75 -8.60
C SER A 92 9.95 2.51 -9.18
N LEU A 93 11.04 1.82 -9.50
CA LEU A 93 12.22 2.44 -10.12
C LEU A 93 11.90 2.97 -11.53
N GLN A 94 11.20 2.16 -12.34
CA GLN A 94 10.92 2.43 -13.76
C GLN A 94 9.49 2.91 -14.02
N ALA A 95 8.62 2.85 -13.01
CA ALA A 95 7.18 3.12 -13.14
C ALA A 95 6.44 2.30 -14.21
N ASN A 96 7.03 1.22 -14.72
CA ASN A 96 6.34 0.27 -15.60
C ASN A 96 5.30 -0.52 -14.80
N ILE A 97 4.05 -0.03 -14.80
CA ILE A 97 2.90 -0.60 -14.10
C ILE A 97 1.76 -0.64 -15.12
N ASP A 98 1.10 -1.79 -15.24
CA ASP A 98 -0.03 -1.97 -16.14
C ASP A 98 -1.23 -1.10 -15.68
N PRO A 99 -1.67 -0.11 -16.48
CA PRO A 99 -2.78 0.77 -16.11
C PRO A 99 -4.15 0.04 -16.05
N GLN A 100 -4.25 -1.19 -16.58
CA GLN A 100 -5.47 -2.00 -16.54
C GLN A 100 -5.65 -2.77 -15.23
N LEU A 101 -4.70 -2.69 -14.29
CA LEU A 101 -4.83 -3.34 -12.99
C LEU A 101 -6.06 -2.80 -12.22
N ARG A 102 -6.77 -3.69 -11.53
CA ARG A 102 -7.90 -3.35 -10.64
C ARG A 102 -7.54 -2.25 -9.65
N PHE A 103 -6.27 -2.18 -9.24
CA PHE A 103 -5.74 -1.09 -8.44
C PHE A 103 -6.16 0.29 -8.93
N PHE A 104 -6.22 0.56 -10.25
CA PHE A 104 -6.59 1.86 -10.82
C PHE A 104 -8.10 2.13 -10.83
N SER A 105 -8.95 1.12 -10.70
CA SER A 105 -10.42 1.28 -10.61
C SER A 105 -10.95 1.38 -9.17
N GLN A 106 -10.12 1.11 -8.16
CA GLN A 106 -10.51 1.25 -6.75
C GLN A 106 -10.77 2.73 -6.35
N PRO A 107 -11.72 3.04 -5.45
CA PRO A 107 -11.92 4.41 -4.97
C PRO A 107 -10.91 4.74 -3.85
N VAL A 108 -9.62 4.86 -4.19
CA VAL A 108 -8.53 5.20 -3.26
C VAL A 108 -7.65 6.32 -3.82
N PRO A 109 -7.15 7.25 -3.00
CA PRO A 109 -6.11 8.17 -3.42
C PRO A 109 -4.80 7.42 -3.69
N ARG A 110 -4.07 7.81 -4.75
CA ARG A 110 -2.86 7.09 -5.20
C ARG A 110 -1.72 8.06 -5.46
N TRP A 111 -0.54 7.72 -4.96
CA TRP A 111 0.71 8.39 -5.32
C TRP A 111 1.70 7.38 -5.90
N LEU A 112 2.60 7.86 -6.76
CA LEU A 112 3.71 7.09 -7.31
C LEU A 112 5.02 7.71 -6.82
N LEU A 113 5.82 6.92 -6.11
CA LEU A 113 7.21 7.27 -5.79
C LEU A 113 8.13 6.58 -6.80
N THR A 114 8.77 7.38 -7.65
CA THR A 114 9.63 6.88 -8.72
C THR A 114 10.84 7.77 -8.95
N THR A 115 11.73 7.34 -9.84
CA THR A 115 12.87 8.14 -10.29
C THR A 115 12.46 9.14 -11.37
N PRO A 116 13.27 10.18 -11.64
CA PRO A 116 13.03 11.06 -12.78
C PRO A 116 12.91 10.32 -14.13
N VAL A 117 13.60 9.19 -14.28
CA VAL A 117 13.50 8.34 -15.48
C VAL A 117 12.15 7.62 -15.51
N GLY A 118 11.72 7.03 -14.39
CA GLY A 118 10.42 6.36 -14.29
C GLY A 118 9.24 7.33 -14.47
N ALA A 119 9.35 8.56 -13.98
CA ALA A 119 8.32 9.58 -14.15
C ALA A 119 7.95 9.83 -15.62
N LYS A 120 8.90 9.69 -16.56
CA LYS A 120 8.65 9.84 -18.00
C LYS A 120 7.62 8.85 -18.56
N HIS A 121 7.44 7.67 -17.94
CA HIS A 121 6.40 6.71 -18.38
C HIS A 121 4.98 7.23 -18.15
N TRP A 122 4.79 8.14 -17.19
CA TRP A 122 3.49 8.68 -16.80
C TRP A 122 3.32 10.16 -17.18
N GLN A 123 4.37 10.80 -17.71
CA GLN A 123 4.28 12.14 -18.28
C GLN A 123 3.54 12.07 -19.62
N GLY A 124 2.27 12.52 -19.64
CA GLY A 124 1.44 12.53 -20.84
C GLY A 124 0.50 11.32 -20.98
N GLN A 125 0.47 10.42 -20.01
CA GLN A 125 -0.65 9.49 -19.85
C GLN A 125 -1.74 10.18 -19.00
N PRO A 126 -3.04 10.00 -19.32
CA PRO A 126 -4.13 10.59 -18.56
C PRO A 126 -4.17 10.11 -17.10
#